data_AF-A0A0S9QNN2-F1
#
_entry.id   AF-A0A0S9QNN2-F1
#
_cell.length_a   1.000
_cell.length_b   1.000
_cell.length_c   1.000
_cell.angle_alpha   90.00
_cell.angle_beta   90.00
_cell.angle_gamma   90.00
#
_symmetry.space_group_name_H-M   'P 1'
#
loop_
_entity.id
_entity.type
_entity.pdbx_description
1 polymer ?
#
loop_
_entity_poly.entity_id
_entity_poly.type
_entity_poly.pdbx_seq_one_letter_code
_entity_poly.pdbx_strand_id
1 'polypeptide(L)'
;MSADNGRMPHHDAVQDLLIEKMRSDLSRPKWWQTMWGRLSIAGGALLVAGTAVAGVVLLETRPVSETLVVHCLDSPHRGADGSLPGAAVSIAAPDGVVPIEDAEAVCEQMWLSGSLQEPDALNPTPTPGDAPEEFTTCVTENGEAAVVPGRIECSVLHLHPYQPNVPTGR
;
A
#
# COMPACT_ATOMS: atom_id res chain seq x y z
N MET A 1 2.07 32.76 38.66
CA MET A 1 2.70 31.71 39.47
C MET A 1 1.57 30.81 39.94
N SER A 2 1.39 29.56 39.51
CA SER A 2 2.38 28.55 39.09
C SER A 2 1.81 27.68 37.97
N ALA A 3 2.69 27.21 37.08
CA ALA A 3 2.39 26.25 36.03
C ALA A 3 2.36 24.83 36.62
N ASP A 4 1.30 24.09 36.31
CA ASP A 4 1.16 22.68 36.61
C ASP A 4 1.90 21.90 35.52
N ASN A 5 3.11 21.43 35.84
CA ASN A 5 3.96 20.68 34.92
C ASN A 5 3.45 19.25 34.81
N GLY A 6 2.95 18.90 33.63
CA GLY A 6 2.52 17.55 33.25
C GLY A 6 3.58 16.50 33.53
N ARG A 7 3.43 15.82 34.67
CA ARG A 7 4.18 14.62 35.03
C ARG A 7 3.51 13.44 34.33
N MET A 8 4.19 12.85 33.35
CA MET A 8 3.73 11.69 32.61
C MET A 8 3.48 10.52 33.60
N PRO A 9 2.28 9.89 33.64
CA PRO A 9 1.84 9.05 34.76
C PRO A 9 2.54 7.69 34.92
N HIS A 10 3.60 7.40 34.17
CA HIS A 10 4.32 6.12 34.23
C HIS A 10 5.85 6.26 34.19
N HIS A 11 6.38 7.45 34.47
CA HIS A 11 7.82 7.69 34.47
C HIS A 11 8.58 6.71 35.37
N ASP A 12 8.04 6.41 36.55
CA ASP A 12 8.69 5.53 37.52
C ASP A 12 8.69 4.06 37.05
N ALA A 13 7.61 3.60 36.40
CA ALA A 13 7.53 2.24 35.84
C ALA A 13 8.48 2.04 34.65
N VAL A 14 8.66 3.07 33.82
CA VAL A 14 9.61 3.04 32.70
C VAL A 14 11.06 3.08 33.22
N GLN A 15 11.34 3.87 34.25
CA GLN A 15 12.65 3.90 34.89
C GLN A 15 13.01 2.57 35.53
N ASP A 16 12.07 1.92 36.23
CA ASP A 16 12.31 0.61 36.83
C ASP A 16 12.61 -0.46 35.77
N LEU A 17 11.88 -0.48 34.65
CA LEU A 17 12.17 -1.39 33.54
C LEU A 17 13.57 -1.16 32.94
N LEU A 18 14.00 0.10 32.83
CA LEU A 18 15.34 0.45 32.32
C LEU A 18 16.45 0.11 33.31
N ILE A 19 16.23 0.35 34.60
CA ILE A 19 17.19 0.06 35.67
C ILE A 19 17.34 -1.47 35.82
N GLU A 20 16.25 -2.23 35.76
CA GLU A 20 16.26 -3.69 35.79
C GLU A 20 17.04 -4.26 34.59
N LYS A 21 16.82 -3.70 33.38
CA LYS A 21 17.53 -4.11 32.17
C LYS A 21 19.03 -3.82 32.23
N MET A 22 19.43 -2.64 32.73
CA MET A 22 20.84 -2.28 32.92
C MET A 22 21.52 -3.17 33.96
N ARG A 23 20.84 -3.49 35.07
CA ARG A 23 21.38 -4.35 36.13
C ARG A 23 21.59 -5.78 35.65
N SER A 24 20.66 -6.30 34.84
CA SER A 24 20.80 -7.58 34.14
C SER A 24 22.04 -7.59 33.25
N ASP A 25 22.25 -6.54 32.43
CA ASP A 25 23.35 -6.53 31.46
C ASP A 25 24.73 -6.36 32.11
N LEU A 26 24.82 -5.70 33.27
CA LEU A 26 26.05 -5.57 34.07
C LEU A 26 26.43 -6.86 34.83
N SER A 27 25.48 -7.75 35.11
CA SER A 27 25.71 -9.01 35.83
C SER A 27 26.26 -10.14 34.94
N ARG A 28 26.35 -9.93 33.62
CA ARG A 28 26.73 -10.99 32.68
C ARG A 28 28.25 -11.11 32.54
N PRO A 29 28.79 -12.33 32.58
CA PRO A 29 30.23 -12.54 32.50
C PRO A 29 30.78 -12.20 31.11
N LYS A 30 32.00 -11.65 31.05
CA LYS A 30 32.62 -11.12 29.81
C LYS A 30 32.71 -12.11 28.64
N TRP A 31 32.74 -13.42 28.92
CA TRP A 31 32.74 -14.47 27.90
C TRP A 31 31.38 -14.56 27.16
N TRP A 32 30.30 -14.15 27.81
CA TRP A 32 28.95 -14.18 27.26
C TRP A 32 28.73 -13.05 26.24
N GLN A 33 29.29 -11.87 26.50
CA GLN A 33 29.28 -10.72 25.57
C GLN A 33 30.08 -10.99 24.29
N THR A 34 31.22 -11.67 24.41
CA THR A 34 32.06 -12.04 23.25
C THR A 34 31.43 -13.15 22.41
N MET A 35 30.70 -14.08 23.02
CA MET A 35 29.98 -15.11 22.28
C MET A 35 28.78 -14.54 21.50
N TRP A 36 27.96 -13.70 22.13
CA TRP A 36 26.81 -13.06 21.47
C TRP A 36 27.23 -12.01 20.44
N GLY A 37 28.32 -11.26 20.69
CA GLY A 37 28.87 -10.32 19.71
C GLY A 37 29.41 -10.99 18.44
N ARG A 38 29.82 -12.25 18.51
CA ARG A 38 30.23 -13.04 17.33
C ARG A 38 29.04 -13.73 16.65
N LEU A 39 28.02 -14.11 17.41
CA LEU A 39 26.74 -14.61 16.88
C LEU A 39 25.95 -13.53 16.14
N SER A 40 26.00 -12.26 16.56
CA SER A 40 25.36 -11.16 15.83
C SER A 40 26.07 -10.84 14.51
N ILE A 41 27.40 -10.97 14.45
CA ILE A 41 28.18 -10.77 13.21
C ILE A 41 28.00 -11.94 12.23
N ALA A 42 27.89 -13.17 12.73
CA ALA A 42 27.63 -14.35 11.90
C ALA A 42 26.15 -14.54 11.52
N GLY A 43 25.21 -14.07 12.37
CA GLY A 43 23.77 -14.11 12.11
C GLY A 43 23.25 -12.96 11.24
N GLY A 44 23.98 -11.85 11.15
CA GLY A 44 23.60 -10.68 10.34
C GLY A 44 23.61 -10.92 8.83
N ALA A 45 24.31 -11.95 8.34
CA ALA A 45 24.41 -12.26 6.91
C ALA A 45 23.25 -13.15 6.39
N LEU A 46 22.42 -13.73 7.25
CA LEU A 46 21.35 -14.67 6.86
C LEU A 46 19.93 -14.11 7.02
N LEU A 47 19.77 -12.87 7.49
CA LEU A 47 18.48 -12.21 7.65
C LEU A 47 18.20 -11.16 6.55
N VAL A 48 18.72 -11.38 5.34
CA VAL A 48 18.25 -10.69 4.11
C VAL A 48 17.67 -11.71 3.12
N ALA A 49 17.13 -12.81 3.64
CA ALA A 49 16.07 -13.52 2.94
C ALA A 49 14.78 -13.02 3.55
N GLY A 50 14.29 -11.88 3.07
CA GLY A 50 12.94 -11.42 3.37
C GLY A 50 12.00 -12.54 2.98
N THR A 51 11.52 -13.29 3.97
CA THR A 51 10.37 -14.16 3.78
C THR A 51 9.22 -13.21 3.52
N ALA A 52 9.01 -12.89 2.24
CA ALA A 52 7.71 -12.47 1.76
C ALA A 52 6.81 -13.64 2.10
N VAL A 53 6.22 -13.60 3.30
CA VAL A 53 5.07 -14.42 3.58
C VAL A 53 4.02 -13.81 2.67
N ALA A 54 3.89 -14.38 1.47
CA ALA A 54 2.71 -14.22 0.65
C ALA A 54 1.58 -14.88 1.46
N GLY A 55 1.14 -14.17 2.50
CA GLY A 55 -0.15 -14.42 3.09
C GLY A 55 -1.09 -14.24 1.93
N VAL A 56 -1.58 -15.35 1.39
CA VAL A 56 -2.70 -15.34 0.47
C VAL A 56 -3.86 -14.90 1.33
N VAL A 57 -3.97 -13.58 1.53
CA VAL A 57 -5.20 -12.97 1.93
C VAL A 57 -6.11 -13.32 0.78
N LEU A 58 -7.00 -14.28 1.00
CA LEU A 58 -8.09 -14.56 0.09
C LEU A 58 -9.01 -13.34 0.19
N LEU A 59 -8.65 -12.26 -0.52
CA LEU A 59 -9.50 -11.10 -0.64
C LEU A 59 -10.75 -11.56 -1.37
N GLU A 60 -11.88 -11.54 -0.67
CA GLU A 60 -13.18 -11.83 -1.25
C GLU A 60 -13.40 -10.91 -2.46
N THR A 61 -13.95 -11.48 -3.53
CA THR A 61 -14.36 -10.69 -4.69
C THR A 61 -15.41 -9.68 -4.27
N ARG A 62 -15.24 -8.41 -4.67
CA ARG A 62 -16.17 -7.33 -4.33
C ARG A 62 -16.75 -6.67 -5.59
N PRO A 63 -18.03 -6.29 -5.58
CA PRO A 63 -18.56 -5.40 -6.60
C PRO A 63 -18.04 -3.97 -6.38
N VAL A 64 -17.97 -3.18 -7.46
CA VAL A 64 -17.79 -1.73 -7.36
C VAL A 64 -19.09 -1.14 -6.80
N SER A 65 -19.05 -0.66 -5.56
CA SER A 65 -20.19 -0.02 -4.90
C SER A 65 -20.13 1.51 -4.99
N GLU A 66 -18.94 2.06 -5.20
CA GLU A 66 -18.70 3.48 -5.40
C GLU A 66 -18.22 3.72 -6.83
N THR A 67 -19.09 4.34 -7.62
CA THR A 67 -18.92 4.56 -9.07
C THR A 67 -18.48 5.98 -9.39
N LEU A 68 -18.44 6.88 -8.40
CA LEU A 68 -18.04 8.27 -8.61
C LEU A 68 -16.54 8.45 -8.72
N VAL A 69 -15.74 7.47 -8.27
CA VAL A 69 -14.28 7.55 -8.22
C VAL A 69 -13.66 6.31 -8.86
N VAL A 70 -12.73 6.54 -9.79
CA VAL A 70 -11.91 5.51 -10.43
C VAL A 70 -10.44 5.84 -10.16
N HIS A 71 -9.69 4.88 -9.63
CA HIS A 71 -8.25 4.98 -9.44
C HIS A 71 -7.53 4.44 -10.67
N CYS A 72 -6.82 5.29 -11.41
CA CYS A 72 -5.98 4.90 -12.52
C CYS A 72 -4.54 4.77 -12.04
N LEU A 73 -4.00 3.55 -12.02
CA LEU A 73 -2.64 3.31 -11.51
C LEU A 73 -1.58 3.53 -12.59
N ASP A 74 -0.43 4.06 -12.18
CA ASP A 74 0.74 4.24 -13.05
C ASP A 74 1.60 2.97 -13.17
N SER A 75 1.44 2.03 -12.25
CA SER A 75 2.28 0.84 -12.15
C SER A 75 1.58 -0.29 -11.40
N PRO A 76 1.96 -1.56 -11.67
CA PRO A 76 1.34 -2.72 -11.05
C PRO A 76 1.89 -3.03 -9.65
N HIS A 77 2.59 -2.09 -9.02
CA HIS A 77 3.24 -2.28 -7.73
C HIS A 77 2.90 -1.12 -6.79
N ARG A 78 2.90 -1.37 -5.49
CA ARG A 78 2.80 -0.29 -4.50
C ARG A 78 4.09 0.52 -4.44
N GLY A 79 3.95 1.80 -4.11
CA GLY A 79 5.08 2.65 -3.75
C GLY A 79 5.83 2.11 -2.54
N ALA A 80 7.08 2.55 -2.36
CA ALA A 80 7.91 2.15 -1.21
C ALA A 80 7.31 2.55 0.16
N ASP A 81 6.41 3.55 0.15
CA ASP A 81 5.62 4.01 1.29
C ASP A 81 4.30 3.24 1.48
N GLY A 82 4.01 2.27 0.60
CA GLY A 82 2.78 1.50 0.59
C GLY A 82 1.62 2.20 -0.11
N SER A 83 1.80 3.39 -0.70
CA SER A 83 0.75 4.07 -1.47
C SER A 83 0.42 3.33 -2.79
N LEU A 84 -0.77 3.56 -3.32
CA LEU A 84 -1.12 3.15 -4.69
C LEU A 84 -0.67 4.27 -5.63
N PRO A 85 0.29 4.00 -6.53
CA PRO A 85 0.83 5.03 -7.39
C PRO A 85 -0.12 5.26 -8.58
N GLY A 86 -0.44 6.52 -8.86
CA GLY A 86 -1.41 6.90 -9.89
C GLY A 86 -2.28 8.08 -9.49
N ALA A 87 -3.45 8.18 -10.12
CA ALA A 87 -4.39 9.28 -9.93
C ALA A 87 -5.83 8.78 -9.77
N ALA A 88 -6.60 9.46 -8.92
CA ALA A 88 -8.03 9.23 -8.78
C ALA A 88 -8.81 10.23 -9.63
N VAL A 89 -9.71 9.73 -10.48
CA VAL A 89 -10.58 10.53 -11.33
C VAL A 89 -12.02 10.38 -10.85
N SER A 90 -12.71 11.51 -10.76
CA SER A 90 -14.15 11.49 -10.55
C SER A 90 -14.89 11.48 -11.88
N ILE A 91 -15.74 10.48 -12.09
CA ILE A 91 -16.56 10.36 -13.30
C ILE A 91 -18.01 10.59 -12.92
N ALA A 92 -18.64 11.59 -13.54
CA ALA A 92 -20.06 11.85 -13.37
C ALA A 92 -20.84 11.09 -14.45
N ALA A 93 -21.31 9.88 -14.12
CA ALA A 93 -22.25 9.16 -14.99
C ALA A 93 -23.69 9.72 -14.81
N PRO A 94 -24.48 9.89 -15.90
CA PRO A 94 -25.83 10.45 -15.84
C PRO A 94 -26.82 9.65 -14.99
N ASP A 95 -26.57 8.34 -14.84
CA ASP A 95 -27.35 7.38 -14.06
C ASP A 95 -26.70 7.03 -12.72
N GLY A 96 -25.56 7.65 -12.39
CA GLY A 96 -24.79 7.38 -11.19
C GLY A 96 -24.07 6.03 -11.20
N VAL A 97 -24.01 5.32 -12.34
CA VAL A 97 -23.29 4.05 -12.47
C VAL A 97 -22.32 4.16 -13.64
N VAL A 98 -21.02 4.16 -13.34
CA VAL A 98 -19.99 4.16 -14.40
C VAL A 98 -19.76 2.72 -14.84
N PRO A 99 -19.99 2.38 -16.13
CA PRO A 99 -19.57 1.11 -16.69
C PRO A 99 -18.05 0.95 -16.56
N ILE A 100 -17.57 -0.27 -16.33
CA ILE A 100 -16.12 -0.48 -16.14
C ILE A 100 -15.35 -0.26 -17.43
N GLU A 101 -15.97 -0.51 -18.56
CA GLU A 101 -15.41 -0.21 -19.87
C GLU A 101 -15.12 1.29 -20.03
N ASP A 102 -15.97 2.16 -19.47
CA ASP A 102 -15.76 3.60 -19.46
C ASP A 102 -14.66 4.00 -18.47
N ALA A 103 -14.58 3.32 -17.33
CA ALA A 103 -13.51 3.53 -16.35
C ALA A 103 -12.13 3.16 -16.93
N GLU A 104 -12.03 2.02 -17.63
CA GLU A 104 -10.82 1.59 -18.33
C GLU A 104 -10.45 2.58 -19.44
N ALA A 105 -11.41 3.02 -20.25
CA ALA A 105 -11.19 3.99 -21.32
C ALA A 105 -10.68 5.35 -20.79
N VAL A 106 -11.18 5.81 -19.63
CA VAL A 106 -10.69 7.04 -18.99
C VAL A 106 -9.24 6.86 -18.52
N CYS A 107 -8.91 5.73 -17.89
CA CYS A 107 -7.54 5.46 -17.45
C CYS A 107 -6.57 5.26 -18.62
N GLU A 108 -7.01 4.67 -19.72
CA GLU A 108 -6.23 4.59 -20.96
C GLU A 108 -5.92 5.98 -21.51
N GLN A 109 -6.90 6.88 -21.56
CA GLN A 109 -6.69 8.27 -21.98
C GLN A 109 -5.71 9.02 -21.07
N MET A 110 -5.76 8.78 -19.76
CA MET A 110 -4.78 9.37 -18.83
C MET A 110 -3.38 8.87 -19.11
N TRP A 111 -3.22 7.58 -19.38
CA TRP A 111 -1.94 7.00 -19.80
C TRP A 111 -1.42 7.65 -21.07
N LEU A 112 -2.24 7.73 -22.12
CA LEU A 112 -1.86 8.37 -23.39
C LEU A 112 -1.53 9.85 -23.23
N SER A 113 -2.19 10.54 -22.29
CA SER A 113 -1.88 11.94 -21.99
C SER A 113 -0.53 12.12 -21.29
N GLY A 114 0.06 11.05 -20.74
CA GLY A 114 1.28 11.09 -19.94
C GLY A 114 1.11 11.69 -18.54
N SER A 115 -0.14 12.03 -18.15
CA SER A 115 -0.42 12.67 -16.86
C SER A 115 -0.10 11.79 -15.65
N LEU A 116 -0.06 10.46 -15.84
CA LEU A 116 0.28 9.50 -14.78
C LEU A 116 1.78 9.36 -14.54
N GLN A 117 2.61 9.59 -15.57
CA GLN A 117 4.07 9.48 -15.47
C GLN A 117 4.76 10.83 -15.29
N GLU A 118 4.02 11.93 -15.34
CA GLU A 118 4.55 13.28 -15.20
C GLU A 118 4.85 13.59 -13.72
N PRO A 119 6.13 13.81 -13.34
CA PRO A 119 6.48 14.16 -11.97
C PRO A 119 6.04 15.57 -11.57
N ASP A 120 5.84 16.49 -12.52
CA ASP A 120 5.38 17.85 -12.24
C ASP A 120 3.88 18.00 -12.54
N ALA A 121 3.05 17.97 -11.48
CA ALA A 121 1.60 18.16 -11.58
C ALA A 121 1.17 19.52 -12.16
N LEU A 122 2.07 20.51 -12.23
CA LEU A 122 1.81 21.82 -12.82
C LEU A 122 2.27 21.93 -14.28
N ASN A 123 2.85 20.87 -14.85
CA ASN A 123 3.26 20.87 -16.25
C ASN A 123 2.02 20.97 -17.15
N PRO A 124 1.85 22.06 -17.93
CA PRO A 124 0.70 22.23 -18.81
C PRO A 124 0.75 21.31 -20.05
N THR A 125 1.90 20.71 -20.34
CA THR A 125 2.14 19.87 -21.51
C THR A 125 2.99 18.66 -21.12
N PRO A 126 2.42 17.68 -20.38
CA PRO A 126 3.11 16.42 -20.12
C PRO A 126 3.50 15.74 -21.42
N THR A 127 4.60 14.98 -21.40
CA THR A 127 4.99 14.17 -22.55
C THR A 127 4.01 13.02 -22.69
N PRO A 128 3.35 12.82 -23.85
CA PRO A 128 2.43 11.70 -24.04
C PRO A 128 3.08 10.36 -23.71
N GLY A 129 2.32 9.49 -23.05
CA GLY A 129 2.74 8.14 -22.68
C GLY A 129 2.24 7.08 -23.67
N ASP A 130 2.75 5.87 -23.53
CA ASP A 130 2.24 4.69 -24.22
C ASP A 130 1.32 3.92 -23.27
N ALA A 131 0.05 3.77 -23.64
CA ALA A 131 -0.88 2.99 -22.84
C ALA A 131 -0.55 1.48 -22.90
N PRO A 132 -0.69 0.76 -21.78
CA PRO A 132 -0.63 -0.70 -21.75
C PRO A 132 -1.67 -1.33 -22.69
N GLU A 133 -1.33 -2.47 -23.30
CA GLU A 133 -2.27 -3.23 -24.14
C GLU A 133 -3.40 -3.88 -23.34
N GLU A 134 -3.20 -4.06 -22.03
CA GLU A 134 -4.11 -4.78 -21.16
C GLU A 134 -4.22 -4.06 -19.81
N PHE A 135 -5.42 -4.08 -19.23
CA PHE A 135 -5.69 -3.56 -17.90
C PHE A 135 -6.36 -4.63 -17.04
N THR A 136 -6.14 -4.57 -15.73
CA THR A 136 -6.84 -5.37 -14.73
C THR A 136 -7.64 -4.43 -13.84
N THR A 137 -8.96 -4.65 -13.77
CA THR A 137 -9.83 -3.91 -12.85
C THR A 137 -9.89 -4.62 -11.49
N CYS A 138 -9.52 -3.90 -10.44
CA CYS A 138 -9.56 -4.27 -9.03
C CYS A 138 -10.51 -3.34 -8.27
N VAL A 139 -10.76 -3.63 -6.99
CA VAL A 139 -11.66 -2.86 -6.12
C VAL A 139 -10.94 -2.49 -4.82
N THR A 140 -11.05 -1.23 -4.42
CA THR A 140 -10.49 -0.74 -3.16
C THR A 140 -11.29 -1.25 -1.95
N GLU A 141 -10.77 -1.07 -0.74
CA GLU A 141 -11.51 -1.41 0.49
C GLU A 141 -12.83 -0.62 0.62
N ASN A 142 -12.87 0.58 0.04
CA ASN A 142 -14.03 1.48 0.02
C ASN A 142 -15.05 1.13 -1.09
N GLY A 143 -14.74 0.15 -1.95
CA GLY A 143 -15.62 -0.27 -3.04
C GLY A 143 -15.50 0.57 -4.32
N GLU A 144 -14.42 1.34 -4.47
CA GLU A 144 -14.11 2.13 -5.66
C GLU A 144 -13.38 1.25 -6.69
N ALA A 145 -13.52 1.56 -7.99
CA ALA A 145 -12.80 0.87 -9.04
C ALA A 145 -11.32 1.31 -9.08
N ALA A 146 -10.41 0.36 -9.28
CA ALA A 146 -8.99 0.60 -9.45
C ALA A 146 -8.49 -0.12 -10.71
N VAL A 147 -8.11 0.63 -11.73
CA VAL A 147 -7.63 0.10 -13.02
C VAL A 147 -6.11 0.04 -12.98
N VAL A 148 -5.57 -1.17 -13.09
CA VAL A 148 -4.14 -1.45 -12.99
C VAL A 148 -3.57 -1.80 -14.36
N PRO A 149 -2.40 -1.25 -14.75
CA PRO A 149 -1.76 -1.62 -16.01
C PRO A 149 -1.30 -3.08 -15.99
N GLY A 150 -1.59 -3.81 -17.08
CA GLY A 150 -1.22 -5.20 -17.29
C GLY A 150 -2.16 -6.23 -16.66
N ARG A 151 -1.85 -7.51 -16.84
CA ARG A 151 -2.53 -8.65 -16.19
C ARG A 151 -1.85 -8.98 -14.87
N ILE A 152 -2.51 -8.65 -13.76
CA ILE A 152 -1.97 -8.89 -12.42
C ILE A 152 -2.99 -9.48 -11.45
N GLU A 153 -2.51 -10.05 -10.35
CA GLU A 153 -3.37 -10.40 -9.23
C GLU A 153 -3.57 -9.18 -8.32
N CYS A 154 -4.82 -8.76 -8.11
CA CYS A 154 -5.18 -7.61 -7.26
C CYS A 154 -4.61 -7.72 -5.82
N SER A 155 -4.38 -8.95 -5.35
CA SER A 155 -3.78 -9.26 -4.04
C SER A 155 -2.38 -8.65 -3.86
N VAL A 156 -1.60 -8.51 -4.95
CA VAL A 156 -0.26 -7.90 -4.93
C VAL A 156 -0.32 -6.43 -4.50
N LEU A 157 -1.42 -5.77 -4.86
CA LEU A 157 -1.73 -4.41 -4.47
C LEU A 157 -2.62 -4.34 -3.22
N HIS A 158 -2.87 -5.43 -2.51
CA HIS A 158 -3.86 -5.49 -1.42
C HIS A 158 -5.23 -4.94 -1.83
N LEU A 159 -5.65 -5.20 -3.07
CA LEU A 159 -6.95 -4.82 -3.63
C LEU A 159 -7.82 -6.06 -3.84
N HIS A 160 -9.12 -5.86 -3.74
CA HIS A 160 -10.09 -6.91 -3.99
C HIS A 160 -10.20 -7.21 -5.48
N PRO A 161 -10.28 -8.48 -5.90
CA PRO A 161 -10.61 -8.80 -7.28
C PRO A 161 -12.03 -8.33 -7.60
N TYR A 162 -12.20 -7.69 -8.76
CA TYR A 162 -13.51 -7.26 -9.23
C TYR A 162 -14.40 -8.46 -9.53
N GLN A 163 -15.64 -8.41 -9.05
CA GLN A 163 -16.68 -9.34 -9.47
C GLN A 163 -17.57 -8.69 -10.54
N PRO A 164 -17.54 -9.14 -11.80
CA PRO A 164 -18.54 -8.71 -12.77
C PRO A 164 -19.92 -9.02 -12.19
N ASN A 165 -20.82 -8.03 -12.27
CA ASN A 165 -22.24 -8.24 -12.01
C ASN A 165 -22.76 -9.21 -13.08
N VAL A 166 -22.53 -10.50 -12.91
CA VAL A 166 -23.12 -11.53 -13.75
C VAL A 166 -24.59 -11.53 -13.37
N PRO A 167 -25.52 -11.17 -14.27
CA PRO A 167 -26.93 -11.33 -13.98
C PRO A 167 -27.16 -12.82 -13.73
N THR A 168 -27.41 -13.20 -12.47
CA THR A 168 -27.89 -14.53 -12.13
C THR A 168 -29.17 -14.74 -12.92
N GLY A 169 -29.07 -15.57 -13.97
CA GLY A 169 -30.20 -15.90 -14.84
C GLY A 169 -31.38 -16.41 -14.03
N ARG A 170 -32.56 -15.98 -14.47
CA ARG A 170 -33.90 -16.43 -14.02
C ARG A 170 -34.03 -17.94 -13.95
#